data_AF-A0A2G4JBV9-F1
#
_entry.id   AF-A0A2G4JBV9-F1
#
_cell.length_a   1.000
_cell.length_b   1.000
_cell.length_c   1.000
_cell.angle_alpha   90.00
_cell.angle_beta   90.00
_cell.angle_gamma   90.00
#
_symmetry.space_group_name_H-M   'P 1'
#
loop_
_entity.id
_entity.type
_entity.pdbx_description
1 polymer ?
#
loop_
_entity_poly.entity_id
_entity_poly.type
_entity_poly.pdbx_seq_one_letter_code
_entity_poly.pdbx_strand_id
1 'polypeptide(L)'
;MLGAPIYPSAVFLTSYEAGRGQRFYLFAVSVPYAELVTYYKTVLKQKGDELFESPPTHQFETGRYRDEAMAFVPSLTIKDYTYGGSAGFPNPRPGEKPERFPTIIQIVPAPKP
;
A
#
# COMPACT_ATOMS: atom_id res chain seq x y z
N MET A 1 4.81 -12.90 6.94
CA MET A 1 5.15 -12.40 5.58
C MET A 1 3.83 -12.10 4.87
N LEU A 2 3.63 -10.88 4.32
CA LEU A 2 2.34 -10.44 3.76
C LEU A 2 2.16 -10.70 2.26
N GLY A 3 2.99 -11.56 1.65
CA GLY A 3 2.92 -11.84 0.20
C GLY A 3 3.54 -10.76 -0.69
N ALA A 4 3.83 -9.57 -0.15
CA ALA A 4 4.62 -8.51 -0.78
C ALA A 4 5.76 -8.05 0.16
N PRO A 5 6.92 -7.62 -0.39
CA PRO A 5 7.99 -7.04 0.41
C PRO A 5 7.54 -5.69 1.00
N ILE A 6 7.60 -5.57 2.32
CA ILE A 6 7.31 -4.30 3.01
C ILE A 6 8.50 -3.37 2.79
N TYR A 7 8.23 -2.11 2.44
CA TYR A 7 9.30 -1.13 2.24
C TYR A 7 10.11 -0.94 3.54
N PRO A 8 11.46 -0.90 3.50
CA PRO A 8 12.29 -0.99 4.72
C PRO A 8 11.98 0.06 5.81
N SER A 9 11.63 1.29 5.43
CA SER A 9 11.31 2.37 6.38
C SER A 9 9.80 2.54 6.63
N ALA A 10 8.97 1.59 6.18
CA ALA A 10 7.53 1.70 6.32
C ALA A 10 7.08 1.63 7.78
N VAL A 11 6.21 2.54 8.18
CA VAL A 11 5.60 2.58 9.52
C VAL A 11 4.22 1.94 9.45
N PHE A 12 4.01 0.86 10.20
CA PHE A 12 2.68 0.27 10.32
C PHE A 12 1.70 1.25 10.96
N LEU A 13 0.56 1.48 10.29
CA LEU A 13 -0.51 2.34 10.79
C LEU A 13 -1.60 1.51 11.46
N THR A 14 -2.21 0.61 10.70
CA THR A 14 -3.38 -0.16 11.14
C THR A 14 -3.70 -1.31 10.17
N SER A 15 -4.70 -2.12 10.51
CA SER A 15 -5.26 -3.14 9.63
C SER A 15 -6.78 -3.25 9.79
N TYR A 16 -7.46 -3.60 8.71
CA TYR A 16 -8.91 -3.76 8.67
C TYR A 16 -9.30 -5.13 8.12
N GLU A 17 -10.44 -5.67 8.57
CA GLU A 17 -11.08 -6.80 7.91
C GLU A 17 -11.61 -6.34 6.55
N ALA A 18 -11.13 -7.01 5.50
CA ALA A 18 -11.49 -6.77 4.11
C ALA A 18 -12.66 -7.67 3.65
N GLY A 19 -13.14 -8.57 4.53
CA GLY A 19 -14.17 -9.55 4.23
C GLY A 19 -13.60 -10.93 3.90
N ARG A 20 -14.43 -11.98 4.06
CA ARG A 20 -14.04 -13.38 3.87
C ARG A 20 -12.79 -13.81 4.66
N GLY A 21 -12.60 -13.23 5.85
CA GLY A 21 -11.43 -13.48 6.71
C GLY A 21 -10.11 -12.93 6.17
N GLN A 22 -10.15 -12.15 5.09
CA GLN A 22 -9.01 -11.43 4.56
C GLN A 22 -8.86 -10.10 5.28
N ARG A 23 -7.63 -9.69 5.56
CA ARG A 23 -7.30 -8.39 6.13
C ARG A 23 -6.44 -7.59 5.18
N PHE A 24 -6.59 -6.28 5.17
CA PHE A 24 -5.59 -5.40 4.55
C PHE A 24 -4.85 -4.60 5.62
N TYR A 25 -3.60 -4.25 5.30
CA TYR A 25 -2.67 -3.58 6.21
C TYR A 25 -2.23 -2.27 5.59
N LEU A 26 -2.22 -1.21 6.39
CA LEU A 26 -1.79 0.12 5.96
C LEU A 26 -0.43 0.45 6.57
N PHE A 27 0.46 0.96 5.73
CA PHE A 27 1.78 1.42 6.11
C PHE A 27 2.04 2.81 5.55
N ALA A 28 2.61 3.71 6.34
CA ALA A 28 3.05 5.01 5.88
C ALA A 28 4.54 5.00 5.52
N VAL A 29 4.92 5.76 4.50
CA VAL A 29 6.30 5.86 4.05
C VAL A 29 6.66 7.32 3.78
N SER A 30 7.85 7.73 4.19
CA SER A 30 8.38 9.09 3.99
C SER A 30 8.96 9.33 2.58
N VAL A 31 8.61 8.48 1.62
CA VAL A 31 9.16 8.46 0.25
C VAL A 31 8.09 8.94 -0.73
N PRO A 32 8.44 9.77 -1.73
CA PRO A 32 7.48 10.22 -2.75
C PRO A 32 6.88 9.09 -3.57
N TYR A 33 5.66 9.30 -4.08
CA TYR A 33 4.89 8.30 -4.85
C TYR A 33 5.68 7.69 -6.01
N ALA A 34 6.25 8.53 -6.88
CA ALA A 34 6.93 8.08 -8.09
C ALA A 34 8.16 7.19 -7.80
N GLU A 35 8.91 7.53 -6.75
CA GLU A 35 10.06 6.74 -6.30
C GLU A 35 9.61 5.38 -5.75
N LEU A 36 8.54 5.37 -4.94
CA LEU A 36 8.00 4.15 -4.37
C LEU A 36 7.41 3.21 -5.43
N VAL A 37 6.72 3.75 -6.43
CA VAL A 37 6.25 2.98 -7.60
C VAL A 37 7.43 2.39 -8.37
N THR A 38 8.49 3.18 -8.60
CA THR A 38 9.70 2.74 -9.30
C THR A 38 10.39 1.59 -8.55
N TYR A 39 10.54 1.73 -7.23
CA TYR A 39 11.07 0.69 -6.36
C TYR A 39 10.29 -0.62 -6.50
N TYR A 40 8.96 -0.57 -6.38
CA TYR A 40 8.14 -1.79 -6.45
C TYR A 40 8.10 -2.41 -7.85
N LYS A 41 8.21 -1.61 -8.92
CA LYS A 41 8.40 -2.14 -10.27
C LYS A 41 9.65 -3.01 -10.37
N THR A 42 10.77 -2.55 -9.80
CA THR A 42 12.04 -3.30 -9.77
C THR A 42 11.93 -4.55 -8.91
N VAL A 43 11.44 -4.41 -7.67
CA VAL A 43 11.43 -5.51 -6.70
C VAL A 43 10.46 -6.62 -7.09
N LEU A 44 9.28 -6.26 -7.59
CA LEU A 44 8.25 -7.23 -8.00
C LEU A 44 8.46 -7.71 -9.45
N LYS A 45 9.38 -7.08 -10.21
CA LYS A 45 9.64 -7.39 -11.62
C LYS A 45 8.38 -7.30 -12.49
N GLN A 46 7.49 -6.37 -12.19
CA GLN A 46 6.26 -6.13 -12.93
C GLN A 46 5.93 -4.64 -12.97
N LYS A 47 5.19 -4.20 -13.99
CA LYS A 47 4.82 -2.78 -14.12
C LYS A 47 3.71 -2.35 -13.15
N GLY A 48 2.84 -3.29 -12.77
CA GLY A 48 1.58 -2.98 -12.09
C GLY A 48 0.69 -2.07 -12.95
N ASP A 49 -0.40 -1.61 -12.34
CA ASP A 49 -1.42 -0.80 -12.98
C ASP A 49 -1.64 0.51 -12.22
N GLU A 50 -1.76 1.60 -12.95
CA GLU A 50 -2.25 2.86 -12.38
C GLU A 50 -3.77 2.79 -12.35
N LEU A 51 -4.35 2.76 -11.15
CA LEU A 51 -5.80 2.66 -10.97
C LEU A 51 -6.49 4.01 -11.11
N PHE A 52 -5.82 5.06 -10.65
CA PHE A 52 -6.34 6.43 -10.61
C PHE A 52 -5.20 7.41 -10.84
N GLU A 53 -5.44 8.41 -11.68
CA GLU A 53 -4.52 9.52 -11.91
C GLU A 53 -4.63 10.59 -10.80
N SER A 54 -5.79 10.69 -10.13
CA SER A 54 -6.12 11.80 -9.24
C SER A 54 -7.05 11.37 -8.08
N PRO A 55 -6.51 11.10 -6.87
CA PRO A 55 -5.09 11.10 -6.52
C PRO A 55 -4.36 9.89 -7.14
N PRO A 56 -3.08 10.04 -7.54
CA PRO A 56 -2.27 8.95 -8.08
C PRO A 56 -2.32 7.71 -7.20
N THR A 57 -2.74 6.59 -7.78
CA THR A 57 -2.82 5.29 -7.11
C THR A 57 -2.29 4.20 -8.04
N HIS A 58 -1.26 3.48 -7.59
CA HIS A 58 -0.67 2.36 -8.33
C HIS A 58 -0.93 1.04 -7.60
N GLN A 59 -1.28 -0.02 -8.30
CA GLN A 59 -1.46 -1.35 -7.73
C GLN A 59 -0.58 -2.39 -8.42
N PHE A 60 -0.06 -3.32 -7.63
CA PHE A 60 0.62 -4.51 -8.08
C PHE A 60 -0.15 -5.71 -7.55
N GLU A 61 -0.64 -6.57 -8.43
CA GLU A 61 -1.18 -7.86 -8.01
C GLU A 61 -0.03 -8.80 -7.65
N THR A 62 -0.12 -9.46 -6.49
CA THR A 62 0.96 -10.27 -5.92
C THR A 62 0.59 -11.74 -5.79
N GLY A 63 -0.63 -12.11 -6.17
CA GLY A 63 -1.11 -13.48 -6.17
C GLY A 63 -2.40 -13.63 -6.96
N ARG A 64 -2.82 -14.88 -7.19
CA ARG A 64 -4.07 -15.18 -7.89
C ARG A 64 -5.26 -14.96 -6.96
N TYR A 65 -6.30 -14.32 -7.49
CA TYR A 65 -7.58 -14.22 -6.82
C TYR A 65 -8.28 -15.60 -6.75
N ARG A 66 -8.98 -15.87 -5.65
CA ARG A 66 -9.77 -17.10 -5.45
C ARG A 66 -11.17 -16.70 -5.01
N ASP A 67 -12.12 -16.86 -5.91
CA ASP A 67 -13.48 -16.33 -5.77
C ASP A 67 -14.26 -16.87 -4.57
N GLU A 68 -13.91 -18.04 -4.07
CA GLU A 68 -14.58 -18.67 -2.93
C GLU A 68 -14.02 -18.20 -1.58
N ALA A 69 -12.77 -17.69 -1.57
CA ALA A 69 -11.99 -17.49 -0.34
C ALA A 69 -11.48 -16.06 -0.14
N MET A 70 -11.61 -15.17 -1.12
CA MET A 70 -11.05 -13.82 -1.07
C MET A 70 -12.10 -12.75 -1.35
N ALA A 71 -12.04 -11.63 -0.63
CA ALA A 71 -12.82 -10.45 -0.98
C ALA A 71 -12.06 -9.54 -1.96
N PHE A 72 -10.74 -9.57 -1.91
CA PHE A 72 -9.85 -8.81 -2.78
C PHE A 72 -8.69 -9.68 -3.29
N VAL A 73 -8.21 -9.39 -4.50
CA VAL A 73 -6.97 -9.98 -5.01
C VAL A 73 -5.80 -9.64 -4.09
N PRO A 74 -4.86 -10.58 -3.83
CA PRO A 74 -3.64 -10.27 -3.09
C PRO A 74 -2.85 -9.19 -3.82
N SER A 75 -2.55 -8.08 -3.16
CA SER A 75 -2.02 -6.90 -3.83
C SER A 75 -1.20 -6.00 -2.92
N LEU A 76 -0.41 -5.15 -3.55
CA LEU A 76 0.24 -3.99 -2.98
C LEU A 76 -0.24 -2.75 -3.72
N THR A 77 -0.86 -1.81 -3.01
CA THR A 77 -1.35 -0.54 -3.57
C THR A 77 -0.62 0.62 -2.94
N ILE A 78 -0.15 1.55 -3.75
CA ILE A 78 0.52 2.79 -3.34
C ILE A 78 -0.40 3.95 -3.66
N LYS A 79 -0.58 4.87 -2.71
CA LYS A 79 -1.40 6.06 -2.88
C LYS A 79 -0.59 7.31 -2.57
N ASP A 80 -0.70 8.32 -3.42
CA ASP A 80 -0.16 9.66 -3.17
C ASP A 80 -1.12 10.47 -2.29
N TYR A 81 -0.64 10.88 -1.11
CA TYR A 81 -1.38 11.72 -0.17
C TYR A 81 -0.99 13.19 -0.24
N THR A 82 -0.05 13.57 -1.13
CA THR A 82 0.35 14.96 -1.39
C THR A 82 -0.42 15.61 -2.55
N TYR A 83 -1.18 14.80 -3.30
CA TYR A 83 -2.01 15.26 -4.41
C TYR A 83 -2.90 16.46 -4.03
N GLY A 84 -3.07 17.40 -4.96
CA GLY A 84 -3.88 18.60 -4.75
C GLY A 84 -3.30 19.61 -3.76
N GLY A 85 -2.00 19.54 -3.47
CA GLY A 85 -1.32 20.44 -2.53
C GLY A 85 -1.50 20.02 -1.06
N SER A 86 -1.98 18.80 -0.80
CA SER A 86 -2.02 18.23 0.54
C SER A 86 -0.62 18.10 1.12
N ALA A 87 -0.47 18.35 2.43
CA ALA A 87 0.78 18.15 3.14
C ALA A 87 1.09 16.67 3.45
N GLY A 88 0.22 15.74 3.05
CA GLY A 88 0.36 14.31 3.28
C GLY A 88 -0.54 13.75 4.39
N PHE A 89 -0.52 12.43 4.54
CA PHE A 89 -1.28 11.70 5.56
C PHE A 89 -0.73 12.02 6.96
N PRO A 90 -1.57 12.44 7.92
CA PRO A 90 -1.09 12.77 9.27
C PRO A 90 -0.52 11.54 9.98
N ASN A 91 0.59 11.73 10.69
CA ASN A 91 1.14 10.68 11.53
C ASN A 91 0.14 10.38 12.67
N PRO A 92 -0.30 9.11 12.84
CA PRO A 92 -1.26 8.76 13.88
C PRO A 92 -0.68 8.86 15.29
N ARG A 93 0.65 9.01 15.43
CA ARG A 93 1.33 9.22 16.70
C ARG A 93 1.58 10.73 16.91
N PRO A 94 0.85 11.40 17.81
CA PRO A 94 1.00 12.84 18.01
C PRO A 94 2.43 13.22 18.41
N GLY A 95 2.99 14.25 17.79
CA GLY A 95 4.33 14.77 18.10
C GLY A 95 5.51 13.99 17.50
N GLU A 96 5.26 12.83 16.86
CA GLU A 96 6.28 12.04 16.20
C GLU A 96 6.67 12.61 14.82
N LYS A 97 7.92 12.36 14.42
CA LYS A 97 8.44 12.76 13.09
C LYS A 97 8.46 11.58 12.11
N PRO A 98 8.17 11.83 10.81
CA PRO A 98 7.62 13.07 10.28
C PRO A 98 6.17 13.26 10.76
N GLU A 99 5.71 14.50 10.83
CA GLU A 99 4.32 14.82 11.21
C GLU A 99 3.31 14.33 10.16
N ARG A 100 3.77 14.19 8.91
CA ARG A 100 2.97 13.74 7.77
C ARG A 100 3.79 12.85 6.83
N PHE A 101 3.10 11.94 6.19
CA PHE A 101 3.67 11.01 5.22
C PHE A 101 3.15 11.30 3.82
N PRO A 102 4.02 11.41 2.81
CA PRO A 102 3.60 11.66 1.44
C PRO A 102 2.86 10.48 0.81
N THR A 103 3.15 9.24 1.24
CA THR A 103 2.61 8.03 0.64
C THR A 103 2.13 7.02 1.68
N ILE A 104 1.08 6.29 1.31
CA ILE A 104 0.60 5.11 2.04
C ILE A 104 0.66 3.90 1.13
N ILE A 105 1.13 2.78 1.69
CA ILE A 105 1.07 1.45 1.09
C ILE A 105 -0.07 0.68 1.76
N GLN A 106 -0.97 0.12 0.97
CA GLN A 106 -1.92 -0.90 1.39
C GLN A 106 -1.45 -2.26 0.89
N ILE A 107 -1.44 -3.26 1.77
CA ILE A 107 -1.11 -4.65 1.40
C ILE A 107 -2.29 -5.55 1.74
N VAL A 108 -2.77 -6.27 0.74
CA VAL A 108 -3.71 -7.38 0.87
C VAL A 108 -2.92 -8.68 0.69
N PRO A 109 -2.71 -9.49 1.74
CA PRO A 109 -1.98 -10.74 1.62
C PRO A 109 -2.83 -11.82 0.94
N ALA A 110 -2.14 -12.83 0.41
CA ALA A 110 -2.80 -14.09 0.06
C ALA A 110 -3.37 -14.75 1.33
N PRO A 111 -4.52 -15.44 1.24
CA PRO A 111 -5.04 -16.26 2.33
C PRO A 111 -3.99 -17.27 2.78
N LYS A 112 -4.03 -17.62 4.07
CA LYS A 112 -3.20 -18.70 4.59
C LYS A 112 -3.63 -20.02 3.91
N PRO A 113 -2.68 -20.92 3.62
CA PRO A 113 -2.98 -22.26 3.09
C PRO A 113 -3.95 -23.02 3.98
#